data_AF-A0A8D8DSP8-F1
#
_entry.id   AF-A0A8D8DSP8-F1
#
_cell.length_a   1.000
_cell.length_b   1.000
_cell.length_c   1.000
_cell.angle_alpha   90.00
_cell.angle_beta   90.00
_cell.angle_gamma   90.00
#
_symmetry.space_group_name_H-M   'P 1'
#
loop_
_entity.id
_entity.type
_entity.pdbx_description
1 polymer ?
#
loop_
_entity_poly.entity_id
_entity_poly.type
_entity_poly.pdbx_seq_one_letter_code
_entity_poly.pdbx_strand_id
1 'polypeptide(L)'
;MNRMIESMKLFDSICNSKWFVDTSIILFLNKKDLFEDKITRSPLTICFPEYTGSNTYEEASSYIRMKFENLNKRKDQKEIYTHLTCATDTTNIQFVFDAVSDVIIKNNLKDCGLF
;
A
#
# COMPACT_ATOMS: atom_id res chain seq x y z
N MET A 1 19.00 -4.10 11.37
CA MET A 1 17.57 -3.88 11.69
C MET A 1 16.87 -3.48 10.39
N ASN A 2 15.86 -4.23 9.94
CA ASN A 2 15.20 -4.01 8.65
C ASN A 2 13.90 -3.21 8.85
N ARG A 3 13.97 -1.90 8.55
CA ARG A 3 12.85 -0.96 8.73
C ARG A 3 11.61 -1.33 7.90
N MET A 4 11.78 -1.96 6.74
CA MET A 4 10.65 -2.37 5.91
C MET A 4 9.82 -3.46 6.60
N ILE A 5 10.49 -4.43 7.22
CA ILE A 5 9.83 -5.51 7.97
C ILE A 5 9.10 -4.96 9.20
N GLU A 6 9.65 -3.94 9.86
CA GLU A 6 8.97 -3.23 10.94
C GLU A 6 7.72 -2.48 10.47
N SER A 7 7.81 -1.75 9.35
CA SER A 7 6.66 -1.09 8.74
C SER A 7 5.56 -2.10 8.36
N MET A 8 5.93 -3.27 7.83
CA MET A 8 4.99 -4.35 7.54
C MET A 8 4.32 -4.90 8.80
N LYS A 9 5.08 -5.14 9.88
CA LYS A 9 4.50 -5.60 11.16
C LYS A 9 3.53 -4.58 11.75
N LEU A 10 3.89 -3.30 11.71
CA LEU A 10 3.02 -2.22 12.15
C LEU A 10 1.75 -2.18 11.30
N PHE A 11 1.89 -2.24 9.98
CA PHE A 11 0.76 -2.27 9.06
C PHE A 11 -0.17 -3.46 9.31
N ASP A 12 0.36 -4.68 9.49
CA ASP A 12 -0.42 -5.87 9.83
C ASP A 12 -1.26 -5.65 11.09
N SER A 13 -0.66 -5.05 12.13
CA SER A 13 -1.36 -4.79 13.40
C SER A 13 -2.51 -3.78 13.27
N ILE A 14 -2.36 -2.76 12.41
CA ILE A 14 -3.38 -1.74 12.17
C ILE A 14 -4.46 -2.28 11.23
N CYS A 15 -4.04 -2.85 10.10
CA CYS A 15 -4.93 -3.35 9.05
C CYS A 15 -5.89 -4.41 9.58
N ASN A 16 -5.40 -5.29 10.45
CA ASN A 16 -6.16 -6.40 11.00
C ASN A 16 -6.69 -6.14 12.42
N SER A 17 -6.59 -4.90 12.92
CA SER A 17 -7.16 -4.51 14.21
C SER A 17 -8.69 -4.65 14.21
N LYS A 18 -9.24 -5.17 15.30
CA LYS A 18 -10.70 -5.25 15.52
C LYS A 18 -11.39 -3.88 15.52
N TRP A 19 -10.64 -2.81 15.75
CA TRP A 19 -11.15 -1.43 15.80
C TRP A 19 -11.28 -0.81 14.41
N PHE A 20 -10.61 -1.36 13.40
CA PHE A 20 -10.56 -0.82 12.03
C PHE A 20 -11.15 -1.81 11.02
N VAL A 21 -12.09 -2.66 11.43
CA VAL A 21 -12.68 -3.69 10.56
C VAL A 21 -13.37 -3.08 9.35
N ASP A 22 -14.26 -2.12 9.59
CA ASP A 22 -15.07 -1.45 8.57
C ASP A 22 -14.44 -0.12 8.13
N THR A 23 -13.14 0.04 8.34
CA THR A 23 -12.40 1.25 7.99
C THR A 23 -11.52 0.99 6.78
N SER A 24 -11.80 1.67 5.67
CA SER A 24 -10.94 1.69 4.49
C SER A 24 -9.55 2.25 4.83
N ILE A 25 -8.50 1.73 4.19
CA ILE A 25 -7.13 2.17 4.42
C ILE A 25 -6.57 2.82 3.17
N ILE A 26 -5.98 3.99 3.34
CA ILE A 26 -5.14 4.63 2.34
C ILE A 26 -3.68 4.37 2.75
N LEU A 27 -2.91 3.69 1.90
CA LEU A 27 -1.52 3.33 2.15
C LEU A 27 -0.58 4.15 1.25
N PHE A 28 0.31 4.92 1.87
CA PHE A 28 1.36 5.64 1.16
C PHE A 28 2.70 4.92 1.26
N LEU A 29 3.21 4.48 0.11
CA LEU A 29 4.59 4.04 -0.05
C LEU A 29 5.43 5.25 -0.47
N ASN A 30 5.94 5.98 0.53
CA ASN A 30 6.66 7.23 0.31
C ASN A 30 8.14 7.00 -0.04
N LYS A 31 8.80 8.03 -0.57
CA LYS A 31 10.20 8.08 -1.03
C LYS A 31 10.45 7.30 -2.32
N LYS A 32 9.51 7.36 -3.27
CA LYS A 32 9.67 6.69 -4.58
C LYS A 32 10.96 7.13 -5.29
N ASP A 33 11.29 8.42 -5.19
CA ASP A 33 12.48 9.06 -5.74
C ASP A 33 13.78 8.41 -5.23
N LEU A 34 13.89 8.28 -3.91
CA LEU A 34 15.05 7.64 -3.29
C LEU A 34 15.10 6.14 -3.57
N PHE A 35 13.95 5.51 -3.78
CA PHE A 35 13.87 4.09 -4.09
C PHE A 35 14.31 3.79 -5.53
N GLU A 36 13.90 4.61 -6.50
CA GLU A 36 14.34 4.55 -7.90
C GLU A 36 15.87 4.58 -8.00
N ASP A 37 16.53 5.47 -7.26
CA ASP A 37 17.99 5.53 -7.25
C ASP A 37 18.63 4.34 -6.53
N LYS A 38 18.05 3.94 -5.39
CA LYS A 38 18.65 2.91 -4.53
C LYS A 38 18.59 1.52 -5.15
N ILE A 39 17.50 1.18 -5.84
CA ILE A 39 17.32 -0.16 -6.41
C ILE A 39 18.42 -0.49 -7.42
N THR A 40 18.94 0.51 -8.15
CA THR A 40 20.06 0.33 -9.10
C THR A 40 21.37 -0.16 -8.47
N ARG A 41 21.56 0.06 -7.15
CA ARG A 41 22.82 -0.23 -6.43
C ARG A 41 22.65 -1.26 -5.33
N SER A 42 21.43 -1.45 -4.85
CA SER A 42 21.10 -2.32 -3.72
C SER A 42 19.91 -3.18 -4.08
N PRO A 43 20.12 -4.49 -4.34
CA PRO A 43 19.03 -5.35 -4.78
C PRO A 43 17.97 -5.51 -3.70
N LEU A 44 16.72 -5.68 -4.13
CA LEU A 44 15.58 -5.85 -3.22
C LEU A 44 15.74 -7.09 -2.31
N THR A 45 16.52 -8.08 -2.75
CA THR A 45 16.83 -9.32 -1.99
C THR A 45 17.51 -9.08 -0.65
N ILE A 46 18.16 -7.93 -0.43
CA ILE A 46 18.68 -7.53 0.88
C ILE A 46 17.55 -7.42 1.92
N CYS A 47 16.37 -6.99 1.46
CA CYS A 47 15.18 -6.85 2.30
C CYS A 47 14.28 -8.09 2.24
N PHE A 48 14.13 -8.68 1.05
CA PHE A 48 13.25 -9.81 0.76
C PHE A 48 14.04 -10.90 0.03
N PRO A 49 14.77 -11.78 0.76
CA PRO A 49 15.62 -12.81 0.16
C PRO A 49 14.92 -13.72 -0.86
N GLU A 50 13.59 -13.86 -0.72
CA GLU A 50 12.71 -14.64 -1.60
C GLU A 50 12.29 -13.92 -2.89
N TYR A 51 12.69 -12.65 -3.08
CA TYR A 51 12.36 -11.88 -4.28
C TYR A 51 13.13 -12.42 -5.50
N THR A 52 12.39 -12.88 -6.51
CA THR A 52 12.95 -13.43 -7.75
C THR A 52 12.75 -12.53 -8.97
N GLY A 53 12.15 -11.35 -8.78
CA GLY A 53 11.87 -10.43 -9.87
C GLY A 53 13.09 -9.64 -10.33
N SER A 54 12.95 -8.88 -11.41
CA SER A 54 14.02 -8.00 -11.89
C SER A 54 14.32 -6.89 -10.89
N ASN A 55 15.55 -6.39 -10.93
CA ASN A 55 15.98 -5.31 -10.05
C ASN A 55 15.65 -3.92 -10.63
N THR A 56 14.44 -3.78 -11.18
CA THR A 56 13.88 -2.54 -11.73
C THR A 56 12.95 -1.88 -10.71
N TYR A 57 12.79 -0.57 -10.81
CA TYR A 57 11.88 0.16 -9.92
C TYR A 57 10.45 -0.35 -10.06
N GLU A 58 9.96 -0.56 -11.27
CA GLU A 58 8.58 -0.95 -11.58
C GLU A 58 8.24 -2.30 -10.93
N GLU A 59 9.10 -3.29 -11.10
CA GLU A 59 8.84 -4.63 -10.56
C GLU A 59 9.06 -4.68 -9.04
N ALA A 60 10.11 -4.04 -8.54
CA ALA A 60 10.41 -4.02 -7.11
C ALA A 60 9.35 -3.24 -6.32
N SER A 61 8.88 -2.11 -6.85
CA SER A 61 7.82 -1.30 -6.24
C SER A 61 6.48 -2.04 -6.24
N SER A 62 6.13 -2.72 -7.33
CA SER A 62 4.96 -3.59 -7.43
C SER A 62 5.01 -4.74 -6.42
N TYR A 63 6.18 -5.35 -6.25
CA TYR A 63 6.37 -6.41 -5.25
C TYR A 63 6.18 -5.88 -3.82
N ILE A 64 6.76 -4.74 -3.48
CA ILE A 64 6.57 -4.11 -2.15
C ILE A 64 5.09 -3.82 -1.92
N ARG A 65 4.41 -3.20 -2.89
CA ARG A 65 2.96 -2.96 -2.84
C ARG A 65 2.19 -4.24 -2.55
N MET A 66 2.43 -5.29 -3.33
CA MET A 66 1.80 -6.60 -3.15
C MET A 66 2.06 -7.17 -1.74
N LYS A 67 3.29 -7.01 -1.20
CA LYS A 67 3.62 -7.49 0.16
C LYS A 67 2.77 -6.81 1.23
N PHE A 68 2.50 -5.51 1.12
CA PHE A 68 1.61 -4.81 2.05
C PHE A 68 0.14 -5.19 1.85
N GLU A 69 -0.36 -5.22 0.61
CA GLU A 69 -1.75 -5.58 0.31
C GLU A 69 -2.08 -7.02 0.73
N ASN A 70 -1.11 -7.93 0.67
CA ASN A 70 -1.26 -9.31 1.16
C ASN A 70 -1.34 -9.45 2.68
N LEU A 71 -1.02 -8.42 3.45
CA LEU A 71 -1.22 -8.43 4.90
C LEU A 71 -2.70 -8.24 5.28
N ASN A 72 -3.55 -7.79 4.35
CA ASN A 72 -4.98 -7.69 4.59
C ASN A 72 -5.63 -9.08 4.64
N LYS A 73 -6.13 -9.46 5.82
CA LYS A 73 -6.82 -10.75 6.02
C LYS A 73 -8.29 -10.71 5.60
N ARG A 74 -8.82 -9.55 5.23
CA ARG A 74 -10.24 -9.31 4.89
C ARG A 74 -10.36 -8.64 3.52
N LYS A 75 -9.67 -9.18 2.51
CA LYS A 75 -9.60 -8.59 1.17
C LYS A 75 -10.97 -8.35 0.53
N ASP A 76 -11.96 -9.18 0.84
CA ASP A 76 -13.31 -9.07 0.28
C ASP A 76 -14.18 -8.02 0.98
N GLN A 77 -13.76 -7.52 2.15
CA GLN A 77 -14.55 -6.60 2.98
C GLN A 77 -13.86 -5.24 3.15
N LYS A 78 -12.54 -5.21 2.98
CA LYS A 78 -11.71 -4.05 3.28
C LYS A 78 -10.76 -3.81 2.14
N GLU A 79 -10.88 -2.64 1.52
CA GLU A 79 -9.99 -2.21 0.47
C GLU A 79 -8.80 -1.40 1.03
N ILE A 80 -7.64 -1.60 0.40
CA ILE A 80 -6.44 -0.80 0.64
C ILE A 80 -6.14 -0.03 -0.65
N TYR A 81 -6.19 1.28 -0.56
CA TYR A 81 -5.84 2.20 -1.64
C TYR A 81 -4.36 2.55 -1.53
N THR A 82 -3.51 1.85 -2.29
CA THR A 82 -2.06 2.05 -2.25
C THR A 82 -1.61 3.10 -3.27
N HIS A 83 -0.80 4.07 -2.83
CA HIS A 83 -0.18 5.07 -3.70
C HIS A 83 1.32 5.21 -3.42
N LEU A 84 2.12 5.25 -4.48
CA LEU A 84 3.54 5.53 -4.40
C LEU A 84 3.73 7.04 -4.45
N THR A 85 4.35 7.59 -3.41
CA THR A 85 4.47 9.04 -3.22
C THR A 85 5.92 9.47 -3.14
N CYS A 86 6.18 10.71 -3.53
CA CYS A 86 7.36 11.45 -3.11
C CYS A 86 6.92 12.54 -2.13
N ALA A 87 7.76 12.89 -1.16
CA ALA A 87 7.44 13.96 -0.20
C ALA A 87 7.22 15.33 -0.87
N THR A 88 7.78 15.53 -2.06
CA THR A 88 7.57 16.74 -2.88
C THR A 88 6.41 16.61 -3.87
N ASP A 89 5.75 15.45 -3.93
CA ASP A 89 4.61 15.23 -4.80
C ASP A 89 3.37 15.89 -4.21
N THR A 90 2.95 17.02 -4.79
CA THR A 90 1.77 17.76 -4.33
C THR A 90 0.45 17.15 -4.82
N THR A 91 0.50 16.09 -5.64
CA THR A 91 -0.71 15.41 -6.16
C THR A 91 -1.32 14.41 -5.18
N ASN A 92 -0.68 14.19 -4.02
CA ASN A 92 -1.18 13.32 -2.95
C ASN A 92 -2.63 13.64 -2.54
N ILE A 93 -2.99 14.93 -2.52
CA ILE A 93 -4.33 15.37 -2.12
C ILE A 93 -5.39 14.87 -3.10
N GLN A 94 -5.12 14.90 -4.41
CA GLN A 94 -6.06 14.43 -5.43
C GLN A 94 -6.34 12.94 -5.24
N PHE A 95 -5.28 12.14 -5.05
CA PHE A 95 -5.43 10.71 -4.80
C PHE A 95 -6.28 10.42 -3.54
N VAL A 96 -6.07 11.18 -2.46
CA VAL A 96 -6.89 11.04 -1.25
C VAL A 96 -8.36 11.35 -1.54
N PHE A 97 -8.64 12.43 -2.27
CA PHE A 97 -10.00 12.79 -2.63
C PHE A 97 -10.67 11.73 -3.51
N ASP A 98 -9.96 11.18 -4.49
CA ASP A 98 -10.47 10.13 -5.36
C ASP A 98 -10.78 8.86 -4.55
N ALA A 99 -9.85 8.43 -3.68
CA ALA A 99 -10.06 7.27 -2.81
C ALA A 99 -11.24 7.47 -1.84
N VAL A 100 -11.39 8.66 -1.26
CA VAL A 100 -12.53 8.97 -0.37
C VAL A 100 -13.85 8.98 -1.14
N SER A 101 -13.86 9.53 -2.36
CA SER A 101 -15.05 9.57 -3.22
C SER A 101 -15.50 8.15 -3.58
N ASP A 102 -14.57 7.27 -3.96
CA ASP A 102 -14.84 5.86 -4.24
C ASP A 102 -15.44 5.13 -3.04
N VAL A 103 -14.92 5.36 -1.83
CA VAL A 103 -15.45 4.76 -0.59
C VAL A 103 -16.88 5.23 -0.34
N ILE A 104 -17.17 6.52 -0.50
CA ILE A 104 -18.52 7.07 -0.32
C ILE A 104 -19.49 6.45 -1.33
N ILE A 105 -19.11 6.39 -2.60
CA ILE A 105 -19.94 5.82 -3.67
C ILE A 105 -20.21 4.33 -3.42
N LYS A 106 -19.18 3.55 -3.07
CA LYS A 106 -19.32 2.11 -2.76
C LYS A 106 -20.25 1.87 -1.58
N ASN A 107 -20.13 2.65 -0.51
CA ASN A 107 -21.01 2.55 0.65
C ASN A 107 -22.46 2.88 0.28
N ASN A 108 -22.69 3.97 -0.47
CA ASN A 108 -24.04 4.33 -0.93
C ASN A 108 -24.67 3.23 -1.82
N LEU A 109 -23.89 2.63 -2.73
CA LEU A 109 -24.38 1.55 -3.59
C LEU A 109 -24.76 0.29 -2.79
N LYS A 110 -23.96 -0.04 -1.76
CA LYS A 110 -24.23 -1.15 -0.85
C LYS A 110 -25.49 -0.90 -0.02
N ASP A 111 -25.69 0.32 0.47
CA ASP A 111 -26.89 0.71 1.23
C ASP A 111 -28.16 0.68 0.37
N CYS A 112 -28.04 0.90 -0.94
CA CYS A 112 -29.14 0.77 -1.90
C CYS A 112 -29.41 -0.67 -2.38
N GLY A 113 -28.64 -1.68 -1.92
CA GLY A 113 -28.83 -3.08 -2.30
C GLY A 113 -28.44 -3.41 -3.76
N LEU A 114 -27.60 -2.58 -4.38
CA LEU A 114 -27.09 -2.80 -5.74
C LEU A 114 -25.82 -3.68 -5.77
N PHE A 115 -25.40 -4.20 -4.60
CA PHE A 115 -24.25 -5.08 -4.36
C PHE A 115 -24.51 -6.05 -3.21
#